data_AF-A0A0L6D055-F1
#
_entry.id   AF-A0A0L6D055-F1
#
_cell.length_a   1.000
_cell.length_b   1.000
_cell.length_c   1.000
_cell.angle_alpha   90.00
_cell.angle_beta   90.00
_cell.angle_gamma   90.00
#
_symmetry.space_group_name_H-M   'P 1'
#
loop_
_entity.id
_entity.type
_entity.pdbx_description
1 polymer ?
#
loop_
_entity_poly.entity_id
_entity_poly.type
_entity_poly.pdbx_seq_one_letter_code
_entity_poly.pdbx_strand_id
1 'polypeptide(L)' 'MTDSTPARHLADAVQAIDAQFGEGYARDHPDLVASLIQSATIEAAVATGYGAHQEALAAAHRISAEMGETILKLKPRIFG' A
#
# COMPACT_ATOMS: atom_id res chain seq x y z
N MET A 1 -24.08 -1.33 3.82
CA MET A 1 -23.81 -0.19 2.93
C MET A 1 -22.35 -0.23 2.56
N THR A 2 -22.04 -0.82 1.40
CA THR A 2 -20.70 -0.73 0.80
C THR A 2 -20.52 0.70 0.32
N ASP A 3 -19.90 1.52 1.16
CA ASP A 3 -19.34 2.80 0.72
C ASP A 3 -18.32 2.45 -0.37
N SER A 4 -18.68 2.70 -1.62
CA SER A 4 -17.87 2.25 -2.75
C SER A 4 -16.62 3.13 -2.75
N THR A 5 -15.46 2.54 -2.48
CA THR A 5 -14.14 3.20 -2.51
C THR A 5 -13.99 4.18 -3.68
N PRO A 6 -14.49 3.87 -4.90
CA PRO A 6 -14.50 4.82 -6.02
C PRO A 6 -15.30 6.10 -5.79
N ALA A 7 -16.48 6.01 -5.16
CA ALA A 7 -17.31 7.18 -4.86
C ALA A 7 -16.65 8.11 -3.83
N ARG A 8 -15.97 7.53 -2.83
CA ARG A 8 -15.18 8.30 -1.86
C ARG A 8 -13.99 8.99 -2.52
N HIS A 9 -13.20 8.27 -3.32
CA HIS A 9 -12.08 8.88 -4.05
C HIS A 9 -12.52 9.99 -4.99
N LEU A 10 -13.69 9.86 -5.61
CA LEU A 10 -14.28 10.91 -6.44
C LEU A 10 -14.64 12.14 -5.61
N ALA A 11 -15.31 11.97 -4.47
CA ALA A 11 -15.68 13.08 -3.59
C ALA A 11 -14.43 13.81 -3.05
N ASP A 12 -13.43 13.06 -2.60
CA ASP A 12 -12.17 13.61 -2.09
C ASP A 12 -11.42 14.40 -3.18
N ALA A 13 -11.37 13.87 -4.40
CA ALA A 13 -10.71 14.53 -5.52
C ALA A 13 -11.41 15.83 -5.94
N VAL A 14 -12.75 15.82 -6.03
CA VAL A 14 -13.55 17.01 -6.33
C VAL A 14 -13.35 18.08 -5.26
N GLN A 15 -13.43 17.69 -3.97
CA GLN A 15 -13.21 18.61 -2.86
C GLN A 15 -11.81 19.21 -2.86
N ALA A 16 -10.77 18.40 -3.11
CA ALA A 16 -9.39 18.87 -3.14
C ALA A 16 -9.14 19.88 -4.28
N ILE A 17 -9.70 19.61 -5.46
CA ILE A 17 -9.57 20.49 -6.62
C ILE A 17 -10.32 21.81 -6.38
N ASP A 18 -11.58 21.74 -5.92
CA ASP A 18 -12.35 22.96 -5.65
C ASP A 18 -11.74 23.79 -4.52
N ALA A 19 -11.18 23.16 -3.47
CA ALA A 19 -10.48 23.86 -2.40
C ALA A 19 -9.23 24.60 -2.87
N GLN A 20 -8.54 24.08 -3.90
CA GLN A 20 -7.29 24.63 -4.41
C GLN A 20 -7.52 25.71 -5.48
N PHE A 21 -8.54 25.55 -6.32
CA PHE A 21 -8.73 26.36 -7.53
C PHE A 21 -10.04 27.17 -7.55
N GLY A 22 -10.94 26.94 -6.59
CA GLY A 22 -12.22 27.64 -6.46
C GLY A 22 -13.41 26.71 -6.68
N GLU A 23 -14.55 27.09 -6.10
CA GLU A 23 -15.78 26.30 -6.16
C GLU A 23 -16.24 26.08 -7.61
N GLY A 24 -16.54 24.81 -7.95
CA GLY A 24 -17.01 24.42 -9.28
C GLY A 24 -15.91 24.15 -10.30
N TYR A 25 -14.64 24.43 -9.99
CA TYR A 25 -13.52 24.18 -10.89
C TYR A 25 -13.40 22.70 -11.27
N ALA A 26 -13.63 21.79 -10.33
CA ALA A 26 -13.60 20.35 -10.60
C ALA A 26 -14.67 19.90 -11.60
N ARG A 27 -15.82 20.59 -11.65
CA ARG A 27 -16.90 20.29 -12.62
C ARG A 27 -16.48 20.65 -14.04
N ASP A 28 -15.75 21.75 -14.18
CA ASP A 28 -15.28 22.24 -15.47
C ASP A 28 -14.03 21.49 -15.96
N HIS A 29 -13.33 20.79 -15.06
CA HIS A 29 -12.09 20.07 -15.31
C HIS A 29 -12.15 18.58 -14.89
N PRO A 30 -13.01 17.75 -15.52
CA PRO A 30 -13.16 16.33 -15.16
C PRO A 30 -11.89 15.50 -15.44
N ASP A 31 -11.03 15.95 -16.35
CA ASP A 31 -9.74 15.34 -16.65
C ASP A 31 -8.74 15.46 -15.48
N LEU A 32 -8.76 16.59 -14.77
CA LEU A 32 -7.95 16.78 -13.55
C LEU A 32 -8.47 15.88 -12.41
N VAL A 33 -9.79 15.77 -12.26
CA VAL A 33 -10.40 14.87 -11.27
C VAL A 33 -9.98 13.43 -11.54
N ALA A 34 -10.08 12.97 -12.79
CA ALA A 34 -9.67 11.62 -13.18
C ALA A 34 -8.17 11.37 -12.92
N SER A 35 -7.32 12.34 -13.27
CA SER A 35 -5.86 12.25 -13.06
C SER A 35 -5.52 12.15 -11.57
N LEU A 36 -6.21 12.90 -10.71
CA LEU A 36 -5.99 12.86 -9.26
C LEU A 36 -6.45 11.53 -8.64
N ILE A 37 -7.63 11.03 -9.04
CA ILE A 37 -8.12 9.71 -8.60
C ILE A 37 -7.15 8.61 -9.04
N GLN A 38 -6.68 8.67 -10.28
CA GLN A 38 -5.71 7.70 -10.79
C GLN A 38 -4.41 7.73 -10.00
N SER A 39 -3.89 8.93 -9.72
CA SER A 39 -2.65 9.11 -8.94
C SER A 39 -2.80 8.57 -7.52
N ALA A 40 -3.90 8.91 -6.83
CA ALA A 40 -4.20 8.39 -5.50
C ALA A 40 -4.34 6.85 -5.48
N THR A 41 -4.92 6.27 -6.53
CA THR A 41 -5.05 4.81 -6.66
C THR A 41 -3.67 4.14 -6.84
N ILE A 42 -2.79 4.74 -7.64
CA ILE A 42 -1.41 4.26 -7.85
C ILE A 42 -0.64 4.32 -6.52
N GLU A 43 -0.71 5.43 -5.80
CA GLU A 43 -0.04 5.58 -4.50
C GLU A 43 -0.52 4.53 -3.49
N ALA A 44 -1.83 4.28 -3.43
CA ALA A 44 -2.40 3.25 -2.56
C ALA A 44 -1.91 1.83 -2.95
N ALA A 45 -1.84 1.52 -4.24
CA ALA A 45 -1.32 0.25 -4.74
C ALA A 45 0.18 0.08 -4.40
N VAL A 46 0.97 1.13 -4.56
CA VAL A 46 2.40 1.15 -4.22
C VAL A 46 2.60 0.95 -2.71
N ALA A 47 1.86 1.67 -1.86
CA ALA A 47 1.92 1.53 -0.42
C ALA A 47 1.57 0.09 0.03
N THR A 48 0.53 -0.49 -0.58
CA THR A 48 0.13 -1.88 -0.33
C THR A 48 1.25 -2.86 -0.74
N GLY A 49 1.86 -2.66 -1.90
CA GLY A 49 2.99 -3.46 -2.36
C GLY A 49 4.21 -3.39 -1.45
N TYR A 50 4.57 -2.18 -0.98
CA TYR A 50 5.66 -2.01 -0.01
C TYR A 50 5.38 -2.72 1.32
N GLY A 51 4.14 -2.64 1.83
CA GLY A 51 3.72 -3.35 3.04
C GLY A 51 3.87 -4.86 2.90
N ALA A 52 3.32 -5.44 1.83
CA ALA A 52 3.43 -6.87 1.56
C ALA A 52 4.89 -7.33 1.41
N HIS A 53 5.75 -6.52 0.78
CA HIS A 53 7.17 -6.81 0.65
C HIS A 53 7.90 -6.82 2.00
N GLN A 54 7.63 -5.85 2.87
CA GLN A 54 8.18 -5.78 4.22
C GLN A 54 7.78 -7.00 5.05
N GLU A 55 6.51 -7.42 4.98
CA GLU A 55 6.01 -8.62 5.66
C GLU A 55 6.73 -9.89 5.17
N ALA A 56 6.93 -10.01 3.85
CA ALA A 56 7.65 -11.13 3.26
C ALA A 56 9.12 -11.18 3.72
N LEU A 57 9.82 -10.03 3.76
CA LEU A 57 11.19 -9.95 4.27
C LEU A 57 11.25 -10.31 5.76
N ALA A 58 10.31 -9.83 6.57
CA ALA A 58 10.23 -10.16 7.98
C ALA A 58 10.02 -11.67 8.20
N ALA A 59 9.16 -12.30 7.39
CA ALA A 59 8.96 -13.75 7.43
C ALA A 59 10.23 -14.51 7.03
N ALA A 60 10.92 -14.08 5.96
CA ALA A 60 12.17 -14.70 5.52
C ALA A 60 13.27 -14.61 6.59
N HIS A 61 13.42 -13.45 7.25
CA HIS A 61 14.35 -13.29 8.36
C HIS A 61 14.04 -14.22 9.54
N ARG A 62 12.76 -14.36 9.90
CA ARG A 62 12.33 -15.26 10.97
C ARG A 62 12.67 -16.72 10.66
N ILE A 63 12.34 -17.18 9.45
CA ILE A 63 12.65 -18.53 8.98
C ILE A 63 14.16 -18.77 9.01
N SER A 64 14.95 -17.82 8.52
CA SER A 64 16.42 -17.93 8.52
C SER A 64 16.99 -18.07 9.94
N ALA A 65 16.47 -17.31 10.90
CA ALA A 65 16.88 -17.40 12.30
C ALA A 65 16.51 -18.75 12.93
N GLU A 66 15.27 -19.21 12.72
CA GLU A 66 14.79 -20.51 13.24
C GLU A 66 15.59 -21.69 12.64
N MET A 67 15.90 -21.64 11.35
CA MET A 67 16.76 -22.64 10.70
C MET A 67 18.18 -22.63 11.26
N GLY A 68 18.78 -21.45 11.44
CA GLY A 68 20.10 -21.31 12.05
C GLY A 68 20.17 -21.87 13.46
N GLU A 69 19.18 -21.55 14.30
CA GLU A 69 19.07 -22.09 15.66
C GLU A 69 18.92 -23.63 15.64
N THR A 70 18.09 -24.15 14.74
CA THR A 70 17.88 -25.59 14.58
C THR A 70 19.16 -26.32 14.19
N ILE A 71 19.91 -25.80 13.21
CA ILE A 71 21.20 -26.37 12.79
C ILE A 71 22.20 -26.38 13.95
N LEU A 72 22.28 -25.30 14.72
CA LEU A 72 23.18 -25.22 15.87
C LEU A 72 22.82 -26.23 16.97
N LYS A 73 21.52 -26.44 17.23
CA LYS A 73 21.04 -27.46 18.18
C LYS A 73 21.39 -28.89 17.73
N LEU A 74 21.47 -29.13 16.42
CA LEU A 74 21.84 -30.43 15.87
C LEU A 74 23.35 -30.68 15.83
N LYS A 75 24.17 -29.63 15.90
CA LYS A 75 25.64 -29.71 15.85
C LYS A 75 26.25 -30.78 16.79
N PRO A 76 25.84 -30.92 18.07
CA PRO A 76 26.39 -31.94 18.97
C PRO A 76 26.01 -33.38 18.61
N ARG A 77 24.93 -33.59 17.84
CA ARG A 77 24.45 -34.93 17.43
C ARG A 77 25.01 -35.40 16.09
N ILE A 78 25.49 -34.46 15.27
CA ILE A 78 25.96 -34.73 13.89
C ILE A 78 27.49 -34.68 13.81
N PHE A 79 28.14 -33.86 14.64
CA PHE A 79 29.59 -33.65 14.62
C PHE A 79 30.28 -33.99 15.95
N GLY A 80 29.59 -34.70 16.85
CA GLY A 80 30.09 -35.19 18.14
C GLY A 80 30.22 -36.71 18.16
#